data_AF-A0A840PDC3-F1
#
_entry.id   AF-A0A840PDC3-F1
#
_cell.length_a   1.000
_cell.length_b   1.000
_cell.length_c   1.000
_cell.angle_alpha   90.00
_cell.angle_beta   90.00
_cell.angle_gamma   90.00
#
_symmetry.space_group_name_H-M   'P 1'
#
loop_
_entity.id
_entity.type
_entity.pdbx_description
1 polymer ?
#
loop_
_entity_poly.entity_id
_entity_poly.type
_entity_poly.pdbx_seq_one_letter_code
_entity_poly.pdbx_strand_id
1 'polypeptide(L)'
;MADLLTGTSTSLALADADGTLTWRWESERTLARELDRAEFEPGTQVCEPSAGTNGIGVATANRRPSLVIGAEHYKAPWHKWACIAAPVVHPITRRLAGTVNVACRAEDANHMLQVAVRALVDGITAALRDAATARQRRMLDAHLSFRAAGAGPVVTLDRRTMIIEDDAAEFGLDRAELRAILEEAGPSASEVALGQGLYARLYPVAPGRLDDGVVLVIRRGLPGGQAASHAARPRCRLGPLERAELKVIIQVLAECGGNKSEAAARLGISRGTLYQRLRRYHLA
;
A
#
# COMPACT_ATOMS: atom_id res chain seq x y z
N MET A 1 -2.30 -4.10 -14.91
CA MET A 1 -1.75 -3.51 -16.15
C MET A 1 -1.08 -4.55 -17.04
N ALA A 2 -0.27 -5.47 -16.51
CA ALA A 2 0.29 -6.59 -17.29
C ALA A 2 -0.77 -7.32 -18.14
N ASP A 3 -1.91 -7.67 -17.54
CA ASP A 3 -3.00 -8.35 -18.27
C ASP A 3 -3.53 -7.56 -19.48
N LEU A 4 -3.51 -6.22 -19.42
CA LEU A 4 -3.97 -5.35 -20.51
C LEU A 4 -2.98 -5.26 -21.68
N LEU A 5 -1.73 -5.69 -21.46
CA LEU A 5 -0.66 -5.70 -22.47
C LEU A 5 -0.41 -7.11 -23.02
N THR A 6 -1.17 -8.10 -22.59
CA THR A 6 -1.09 -9.46 -23.13
C THR A 6 -1.41 -9.43 -24.63
N GLY A 7 -0.55 -10.02 -25.47
CA GLY A 7 -0.71 -10.03 -26.93
C GLY A 7 -0.30 -8.74 -27.65
N THR A 8 0.36 -7.80 -26.96
CA THR A 8 0.86 -6.54 -27.56
C THR A 8 2.37 -6.56 -27.90
N SER A 9 3.00 -7.74 -27.93
CA SER A 9 4.45 -7.89 -28.18
C SER A 9 5.32 -6.92 -27.37
N THR A 10 4.99 -6.78 -26.08
CA THR A 10 5.57 -5.77 -25.17
C THR A 10 6.17 -6.43 -23.92
N SER A 11 7.27 -5.85 -23.45
CA SER A 11 7.91 -6.17 -22.18
C SER A 11 7.85 -4.99 -21.23
N LEU A 12 7.66 -5.28 -19.95
CA LEU A 12 7.76 -4.35 -18.84
C LEU A 12 9.01 -4.68 -18.04
N ALA A 13 9.75 -3.66 -17.62
CA ALA A 13 10.95 -3.84 -16.82
C ALA A 13 11.04 -2.77 -15.72
N LEU A 14 11.61 -3.14 -14.58
CA LEU A 14 11.94 -2.24 -13.49
C LEU A 14 13.43 -2.32 -13.20
N ALA A 15 14.07 -1.16 -13.09
CA ALA A 15 15.43 -1.04 -12.58
C ALA A 15 15.43 -0.27 -11.26
N ASP A 16 16.35 -0.61 -10.35
CA ASP A 16 16.58 0.15 -9.13
C ASP A 16 17.27 1.50 -9.42
N ALA A 17 17.54 2.27 -8.37
CA ALA A 17 18.13 3.60 -8.48
C ALA A 17 19.58 3.60 -8.99
N ASP A 18 20.29 2.47 -8.88
CA ASP A 18 21.67 2.30 -9.35
C ASP A 18 21.71 1.81 -10.81
N GLY A 19 20.55 1.46 -11.38
CA GLY A 19 20.42 0.98 -12.75
C GLY A 19 20.61 -0.52 -12.88
N THR A 20 20.33 -1.30 -11.83
CA THR A 20 20.24 -2.76 -11.90
C THR A 20 18.82 -3.16 -12.28
N LEU A 21 18.64 -3.99 -13.30
CA LEU A 21 17.33 -4.55 -13.62
C LEU A 21 16.89 -5.49 -12.48
N THR A 22 15.76 -5.22 -11.84
CA THR A 22 15.28 -5.98 -10.67
C THR A 22 14.10 -6.88 -11.00
N TRP A 23 13.33 -6.52 -12.02
CA TRP A 23 12.14 -7.25 -12.41
C TRP A 23 11.83 -7.04 -13.88
N ARG A 24 11.28 -8.07 -14.53
CA ARG A 24 10.86 -8.04 -15.93
C ARG A 24 9.62 -8.93 -16.11
N TRP A 25 8.74 -8.51 -17.02
CA TRP A 25 7.57 -9.25 -17.47
C TRP A 25 7.42 -9.08 -18.98
N GLU A 26 6.88 -10.08 -19.64
CA GLU A 26 6.69 -10.08 -21.09
C GLU A 26 5.30 -10.59 -21.44
N SER A 27 4.72 -10.02 -22.49
CA SER A 27 3.43 -10.47 -23.01
C SER A 27 3.48 -11.87 -23.60
N GLU A 28 4.67 -12.35 -24.01
CA GLU A 28 4.87 -13.59 -24.74
C GLU A 28 6.18 -14.28 -24.36
N ARG A 29 6.20 -15.62 -24.36
CA ARG A 29 7.40 -16.42 -24.02
C ARG A 29 8.53 -16.27 -25.05
N THR A 30 8.19 -16.03 -26.31
CA THR A 30 9.14 -15.76 -27.40
C THR A 30 9.90 -14.47 -27.14
N LEU A 31 9.19 -13.41 -26.75
CA LEU A 31 9.77 -12.13 -26.37
C LEU A 31 10.74 -12.25 -25.18
N ALA A 32 10.36 -13.00 -24.15
CA ALA A 32 11.25 -13.27 -23.01
C ALA A 32 12.59 -13.89 -23.45
N ARG A 33 12.56 -14.92 -24.30
CA ARG A 33 13.78 -15.58 -24.81
C ARG A 33 14.64 -14.65 -25.67
N GLU A 34 14.02 -13.78 -26.46
CA GLU A 34 14.77 -12.80 -27.26
C GLU A 34 15.47 -11.77 -26.38
N LEU A 35 14.81 -11.30 -25.32
CA LEU A 35 15.40 -10.38 -24.35
C LEU A 35 16.48 -11.04 -23.49
N ASP A 36 16.36 -12.33 -23.15
CA ASP A 36 17.41 -13.10 -22.47
C ASP A 36 18.68 -13.19 -23.33
N ARG A 37 18.52 -13.50 -24.63
CA ARG A 37 19.64 -13.50 -25.60
C ARG A 37 20.25 -12.13 -25.83
N ALA A 38 19.48 -11.08 -25.59
CA ALA A 38 19.95 -9.70 -25.61
C ALA A 38 20.60 -9.27 -24.29
N GLU A 39 20.80 -10.19 -23.34
CA GLU A 39 21.35 -9.92 -22.01
C GLU A 39 20.56 -8.84 -21.26
N PHE A 40 19.23 -8.85 -21.43
CA PHE A 40 18.32 -7.91 -20.77
C PHE A 40 17.50 -8.62 -19.70
N GLU A 41 18.16 -9.21 -18.70
CA GLU A 41 17.54 -10.04 -17.65
C GLU A 41 17.73 -9.45 -16.24
N PRO A 42 16.90 -9.81 -15.24
CA PRO A 42 17.09 -9.34 -13.87
C PRO A 42 18.52 -9.62 -13.36
N GLY A 43 19.15 -8.63 -12.73
CA GLY A 43 20.56 -8.61 -12.33
C GLY A 43 21.46 -7.82 -13.29
N THR A 44 21.01 -7.56 -14.52
CA THR A 44 21.79 -6.81 -15.51
C THR A 44 21.98 -5.35 -15.09
N GLN A 45 23.21 -4.85 -15.18
CA GLN A 45 23.50 -3.42 -15.09
C GLN A 45 23.12 -2.72 -16.40
N VAL A 46 22.16 -1.82 -16.33
CA VAL A 46 21.60 -1.06 -17.46
C VAL A 46 21.84 0.44 -17.33
N CYS A 47 22.61 0.89 -16.33
CA CYS A 47 23.08 2.26 -16.27
C CYS A 47 23.97 2.59 -17.48
N GLU A 48 23.91 3.84 -17.95
CA GLU A 48 24.63 4.27 -19.16
C GLU A 48 26.16 4.04 -19.09
N PRO A 49 26.85 4.24 -17.94
CA PRO A 49 28.27 3.92 -17.82
C PRO A 49 28.62 2.44 -18.01
N SER A 50 27.66 1.52 -17.81
CA SER A 50 27.89 0.07 -17.89
C SER A 50 27.39 -0.52 -19.21
N ALA A 51 26.18 -0.16 -19.63
CA ALA A 51 25.53 -0.74 -20.81
C ALA A 51 25.56 0.16 -22.05
N GLY A 52 26.07 1.40 -21.93
CA GLY A 52 25.98 2.43 -22.96
C GLY A 52 24.57 3.01 -23.07
N THR A 53 24.37 3.88 -24.07
CA THR A 53 23.10 4.57 -24.31
C THR A 53 21.94 3.58 -24.45
N ASN A 54 20.95 3.71 -23.56
CA ASN A 54 19.71 2.94 -23.54
C ASN A 54 18.63 3.69 -22.79
N GLY A 55 17.36 3.31 -23.00
CA GLY A 55 16.21 4.03 -22.42
C GLY A 55 16.29 4.16 -20.89
N ILE A 56 16.62 3.09 -20.18
CA ILE A 56 16.70 3.11 -18.71
C ILE A 56 17.83 4.02 -18.24
N GLY A 57 19.04 3.87 -18.79
CA GLY A 57 20.21 4.65 -18.43
C GLY A 57 20.00 6.15 -18.67
N VAL A 58 19.51 6.52 -19.85
CA VAL A 58 19.24 7.91 -20.24
C VAL A 58 18.14 8.53 -19.36
N ALA A 59 17.05 7.79 -19.11
CA ALA A 59 15.96 8.28 -18.28
C ALA A 59 16.40 8.50 -16.82
N THR A 60 17.25 7.62 -16.31
CA THR A 60 17.82 7.67 -14.96
C THR A 60 18.76 8.87 -14.81
N ALA A 61 19.70 9.06 -15.74
CA ALA A 61 20.66 10.15 -15.71
C ALA A 61 19.98 11.52 -15.81
N ASN A 62 19.04 11.67 -16.75
CA ASN A 62 18.38 12.95 -17.01
C ASN A 62 17.21 13.25 -16.07
N ARG A 63 16.79 12.26 -15.25
CA ARG A 63 15.57 12.32 -14.42
C ARG A 63 14.32 12.74 -15.22
N ARG A 64 14.23 12.29 -16.46
CA ARG A 64 13.12 12.56 -17.38
C ARG A 64 12.80 11.31 -18.20
N PRO A 65 11.56 11.16 -18.71
CA PRO A 65 11.28 10.09 -19.66
C PRO A 65 12.21 10.16 -20.86
N SER A 66 12.63 9.00 -21.37
CA SER A 66 13.45 8.88 -22.57
C SER A 66 12.90 7.77 -23.47
N LEU A 67 13.00 7.98 -24.78
CA LEU A 67 12.68 7.01 -25.81
C LEU A 67 13.96 6.75 -26.59
N VAL A 68 14.34 5.48 -26.72
CA VAL A 68 15.52 5.04 -27.47
C VAL A 68 15.07 3.94 -28.43
N ILE A 69 15.34 4.10 -29.71
CA ILE A 69 14.84 3.23 -30.79
C ILE A 69 15.99 2.70 -31.62
N GLY A 70 16.01 1.38 -31.81
CA GLY A 70 16.91 0.72 -32.75
C GLY A 70 18.38 1.07 -32.50
N ALA A 71 19.03 1.61 -33.53
CA ALA A 71 20.46 1.96 -33.51
C ALA A 71 20.83 3.12 -32.56
N GLU A 72 19.85 3.81 -31.96
CA GLU A 72 20.11 4.74 -30.85
C GLU A 72 20.62 4.01 -29.60
N HIS A 73 20.33 2.70 -29.46
CA HIS A 73 20.98 1.89 -28.45
C HIS A 73 22.46 1.70 -28.79
N TYR A 74 23.32 1.84 -27.78
CA TYR A 74 24.76 1.61 -27.95
C TYR A 74 25.07 0.16 -28.34
N LYS A 75 24.39 -0.82 -27.72
CA LYS A 75 24.60 -2.25 -27.97
C LYS A 75 23.88 -2.71 -29.23
N ALA A 76 24.63 -3.30 -30.17
CA ALA A 76 24.07 -3.89 -31.39
C ALA A 76 22.97 -4.96 -31.15
N PRO A 77 23.06 -5.83 -30.12
CA PRO A 77 21.97 -6.74 -29.77
C PRO A 77 20.64 -6.03 -29.45
N TRP A 78 20.67 -4.73 -29.12
CA TRP A 78 19.49 -3.97 -28.75
C TRP A 78 18.84 -3.22 -29.93
N HIS A 79 19.45 -3.25 -31.11
CA HIS A 79 18.98 -2.52 -32.29
C HIS A 79 17.63 -3.01 -32.85
N LYS A 80 17.09 -4.12 -32.33
CA LYS A 80 15.75 -4.61 -32.68
C LYS A 80 14.63 -4.02 -31.82
N TRP A 81 14.97 -3.27 -30.78
CA TRP A 81 14.03 -2.82 -29.76
C TRP A 81 13.79 -1.31 -29.81
N ALA A 82 12.61 -0.92 -29.34
CA ALA A 82 12.32 0.42 -28.86
C ALA A 82 12.08 0.35 -27.36
N CYS A 83 12.72 1.23 -26.61
CA CYS A 83 12.60 1.32 -25.16
C CYS A 83 12.12 2.72 -24.79
N ILE A 84 10.92 2.81 -24.19
CA ILE A 84 10.49 3.99 -23.46
C ILE A 84 10.73 3.73 -21.98
N ALA A 85 11.43 4.64 -21.31
CA ALA A 85 11.65 4.53 -19.89
C ALA A 85 11.33 5.85 -19.19
N ALA A 86 10.92 5.78 -17.93
CA ALA A 86 10.73 6.95 -17.10
C ALA A 86 11.15 6.68 -15.65
N PRO A 87 11.79 7.66 -15.01
CA PRO A 87 12.23 7.54 -13.63
C PRO A 87 11.03 7.60 -12.68
N VAL A 88 11.10 6.80 -11.62
CA VAL A 88 10.20 6.86 -10.48
C VAL A 88 10.89 7.65 -9.38
N VAL A 89 10.39 8.84 -9.08
CA VAL A 89 10.88 9.66 -7.98
C VAL A 89 9.96 9.50 -6.79
N HIS A 90 10.52 9.14 -5.64
CA HIS A 90 9.75 8.96 -4.42
C HIS A 90 9.02 10.27 -4.05
N PRO A 91 7.70 10.26 -3.83
CA PRO A 91 6.90 11.48 -3.74
C PRO A 91 7.24 12.35 -2.52
N ILE A 92 7.70 11.74 -1.42
CA ILE A 92 8.07 12.44 -0.18
C ILE A 92 9.57 12.74 -0.13
N THR A 93 10.44 11.73 -0.17
CA THR A 93 11.90 11.91 -0.05
C THR A 93 12.55 12.59 -1.26
N ARG A 94 11.85 12.68 -2.41
CA ARG A 94 12.36 13.20 -3.69
C ARG A 94 13.60 12.49 -4.24
N ARG A 95 13.96 11.34 -3.65
CA ARG A 95 15.03 10.48 -4.15
C ARG A 95 14.53 9.64 -5.32
N LEU A 96 15.42 9.30 -6.24
CA LEU A 96 15.14 8.32 -7.28
C LEU A 96 14.90 6.97 -6.59
N ALA A 97 13.76 6.35 -6.87
CA ALA A 97 13.42 5.01 -6.40
C ALA A 97 13.85 3.94 -7.41
N GLY A 98 13.89 4.29 -8.69
CA GLY A 98 14.23 3.41 -9.79
C GLY A 98 13.66 3.93 -11.10
N THR A 99 13.59 3.07 -12.12
CA THR A 99 13.12 3.42 -13.46
C THR A 99 12.20 2.34 -13.99
N VAL A 100 11.08 2.75 -14.59
CA VAL A 100 10.16 1.87 -15.32
C VAL A 100 10.54 1.89 -16.80
N ASN A 101 10.54 0.74 -17.43
CA ASN A 101 10.75 0.59 -18.86
C ASN A 101 9.61 -0.20 -19.50
N VAL A 102 9.18 0.24 -20.67
CA VAL A 102 8.34 -0.53 -21.59
C VAL A 102 9.14 -0.70 -22.87
N ALA A 103 9.35 -1.95 -23.28
CA ALA A 103 10.06 -2.30 -24.50
C ALA A 103 9.16 -3.06 -25.47
N CYS A 104 9.30 -2.78 -26.75
CA CYS A 104 8.67 -3.53 -27.85
C CYS A 104 9.65 -3.63 -29.01
N ARG A 105 9.29 -4.32 -30.09
CA ARG A 105 10.10 -4.27 -31.32
C ARG A 105 10.15 -2.84 -31.86
N ALA A 106 11.27 -2.48 -32.49
CA ALA A 106 11.47 -1.14 -33.01
C ALA A 106 10.39 -0.71 -34.03
N GLU A 107 9.89 -1.66 -34.82
CA GLU A 107 8.81 -1.45 -35.80
C GLU A 107 7.43 -1.19 -35.16
N ASP A 108 7.23 -1.61 -33.91
CA ASP A 108 5.98 -1.43 -33.16
C ASP A 108 5.96 -0.12 -32.34
N ALA A 109 7.06 0.64 -32.38
CA ALA A 109 7.22 1.86 -31.61
C ALA A 109 6.13 2.90 -31.98
N ASN A 110 5.39 3.37 -30.98
CA ASN A 110 4.33 4.35 -31.18
C ASN A 110 4.11 5.22 -29.93
N HIS A 111 3.34 6.30 -30.09
CA HIS A 111 3.11 7.28 -29.03
C HIS A 111 2.37 6.72 -27.79
N MET A 112 1.63 5.61 -27.92
CA MET A 112 0.94 5.00 -26.78
C MET A 112 1.90 4.44 -25.72
N LEU A 113 3.14 4.12 -26.12
CA LEU A 113 4.18 3.68 -25.19
C LEU A 113 4.50 4.74 -24.13
N GLN A 114 4.49 6.03 -24.51
CA GLN A 114 4.68 7.14 -23.55
C GLN A 114 3.54 7.21 -22.54
N VAL A 115 2.30 7.00 -23.00
CA VAL A 115 1.11 6.98 -22.14
C VAL A 115 1.17 5.81 -21.18
N ALA A 116 1.56 4.62 -21.66
CA ALA A 116 1.69 3.41 -20.84
C ALA A 116 2.74 3.58 -19.74
N VAL A 117 3.95 4.05 -20.09
CA VAL A 117 5.00 4.33 -19.11
C VAL A 117 4.54 5.37 -18.09
N ARG A 118 3.86 6.43 -18.53
CA ARG A 118 3.37 7.46 -17.61
C ARG A 118 2.37 6.90 -16.61
N ALA A 119 1.40 6.11 -17.08
CA ALA A 119 0.41 5.46 -16.21
C ALA A 119 1.07 4.50 -15.20
N LEU A 120 2.11 3.76 -15.62
CA LEU A 120 2.88 2.90 -14.72
C LEU A 120 3.60 3.71 -13.64
N VAL A 121 4.29 4.80 -14.02
CA VAL A 121 4.98 5.67 -13.07
C VAL A 121 4.00 6.33 -12.09
N ASP A 122 2.85 6.80 -12.57
CA ASP A 122 1.83 7.41 -11.71
C ASP A 122 1.26 6.39 -10.71
N GLY A 123 1.01 5.15 -11.16
CA GLY A 123 0.58 4.05 -10.30
C GLY A 123 1.61 3.68 -9.23
N ILE A 124 2.89 3.56 -9.59
CA ILE A 124 3.97 3.29 -8.62
C ILE A 124 4.14 4.46 -7.65
N THR A 125 4.06 5.70 -8.15
CA THR A 125 4.15 6.90 -7.30
C THR A 125 3.01 6.95 -6.28
N ALA A 126 1.80 6.59 -6.68
CA ALA A 126 0.67 6.45 -5.77
C ALA A 126 0.92 5.36 -4.72
N ALA A 127 1.37 4.19 -5.14
CA ALA A 127 1.70 3.08 -4.23
C ALA A 127 2.81 3.46 -3.22
N LEU A 128 3.85 4.18 -3.65
CA LEU A 128 4.91 4.69 -2.78
C LEU A 128 4.37 5.72 -1.76
N ARG A 129 3.47 6.62 -2.20
CA ARG A 129 2.81 7.58 -1.31
C ARG A 129 1.97 6.87 -0.26
N ASP A 130 1.22 5.86 -0.69
CA ASP A 130 0.35 5.08 0.18
C ASP A 130 1.18 4.29 1.20
N ALA A 131 2.24 3.60 0.76
CA ALA A 131 3.15 2.89 1.65
C ALA A 131 3.79 3.83 2.70
N ALA A 132 4.24 5.01 2.27
CA ALA A 132 4.88 5.97 3.16
C ALA A 132 3.93 6.64 4.17
N THR A 133 2.62 6.69 3.87
CA THR A 133 1.60 7.32 4.73
C THR A 133 0.67 6.32 5.40
N ALA A 134 0.81 5.02 5.13
CA ALA A 134 -0.11 3.97 5.57
C ALA A 134 -0.26 3.94 7.09
N ARG A 135 0.82 4.17 7.86
CA ARG A 135 0.75 4.21 9.33
C ARG A 135 -0.10 5.37 9.82
N GLN A 136 0.17 6.58 9.34
CA GLN A 136 -0.56 7.79 9.75
C GLN A 136 -2.04 7.73 9.36
N ARG A 137 -2.35 7.20 8.16
CA ARG A 137 -3.75 6.98 7.75
C ARG A 137 -4.45 5.98 8.66
N ARG A 138 -3.84 4.82 8.96
CA ARG A 138 -4.43 3.84 9.88
C ARG A 138 -4.71 4.43 11.26
N MET A 139 -3.81 5.27 11.79
CA MET A 139 -4.03 5.96 13.06
C MET A 139 -5.21 6.91 13.01
N LEU A 140 -5.32 7.73 11.96
CA LEU A 140 -6.42 8.67 11.78
C LEU A 140 -7.76 7.92 11.60
N ASP A 141 -7.79 6.89 10.75
CA ASP A 141 -8.99 6.07 10.52
C ASP A 141 -9.46 5.40 11.82
N ALA A 142 -8.53 4.86 12.61
CA ALA A 142 -8.84 4.28 13.92
C ALA A 142 -9.37 5.35 14.89
N HIS A 143 -8.72 6.53 14.96
CA HIS A 143 -9.16 7.64 15.79
C HIS A 143 -10.62 8.03 15.48
N LEU A 144 -10.91 8.31 14.20
CA LEU A 144 -12.23 8.72 13.73
C LEU A 144 -13.29 7.63 13.97
N SER A 145 -12.92 6.35 13.83
CA SER A 145 -13.84 5.22 14.10
C SER A 145 -14.28 5.17 15.57
N PHE A 146 -13.35 5.32 16.52
CA PHE A 146 -13.68 5.34 17.96
C PHE A 146 -14.46 6.60 18.36
N ARG A 147 -14.14 7.75 17.75
CA ARG A 147 -14.93 8.98 17.91
C ARG A 147 -16.37 8.79 17.44
N ALA A 148 -16.56 8.30 16.21
CA ALA A 148 -17.87 8.07 15.63
C ALA A 148 -18.71 7.03 16.42
N ALA A 149 -18.05 6.10 17.10
CA ALA A 149 -18.71 5.12 17.97
C ALA A 149 -19.21 5.71 19.31
N GLY A 150 -18.84 6.96 19.66
CA GLY A 150 -19.20 7.59 20.93
C GLY A 150 -18.55 6.91 22.13
N ALA A 151 -17.32 6.39 21.98
CA ALA A 151 -16.65 5.61 23.02
C ALA A 151 -16.21 6.45 24.24
N GLY A 152 -16.26 7.78 24.15
CA GLY A 152 -15.73 8.76 25.11
C GLY A 152 -14.67 9.66 24.46
N PRO A 153 -13.93 10.44 25.25
CA PRO A 153 -12.76 11.19 24.78
C PRO A 153 -11.70 10.22 24.26
N VAL A 154 -11.17 10.50 23.06
CA VAL A 154 -10.25 9.61 22.34
C VAL A 154 -8.92 10.32 22.12
N VAL A 155 -7.82 9.61 22.38
CA VAL A 155 -6.47 10.03 22.04
C VAL A 155 -5.83 8.93 21.21
N THR A 156 -5.19 9.28 20.10
CA THR A 156 -4.43 8.30 19.31
C THR A 156 -2.98 8.73 19.22
N LEU A 157 -2.03 7.85 19.49
CA LEU A 157 -0.61 8.21 19.47
C LEU A 157 0.28 7.09 18.94
N ASP A 158 1.39 7.48 18.32
CA ASP A 158 2.54 6.63 17.98
C ASP A 158 3.84 7.23 18.54
N ARG A 159 4.99 6.70 18.14
CA ARG A 159 6.30 7.20 18.58
C ARG A 159 6.55 8.68 18.30
N ARG A 160 5.85 9.30 17.34
CA ARG A 160 6.13 10.66 16.84
C ARG A 160 4.91 11.59 16.79
N THR A 161 3.70 11.05 16.82
CA THR A 161 2.47 11.74 16.50
C THR A 161 1.45 11.48 17.61
N MET A 162 0.68 12.50 17.98
CA MET A 162 -0.48 12.38 18.84
C MET A 162 -1.63 13.14 18.19
N ILE A 163 -2.79 12.49 18.12
CA ILE A 163 -4.06 13.02 17.65
C ILE A 163 -4.96 13.13 18.88
N ILE A 164 -5.38 14.34 19.19
CA ILE A 164 -6.22 14.66 20.34
C ILE A 164 -7.25 15.71 19.91
N GLU A 165 -8.46 15.55 20.41
CA GLU A 165 -9.58 16.47 20.20
C GLU A 165 -9.79 17.31 21.48
N ASP A 166 -10.51 18.43 21.37
CA ASP A 166 -10.64 19.41 22.46
C ASP A 166 -11.16 18.80 23.77
N ASP A 167 -12.14 17.88 23.70
CA ASP A 167 -12.71 17.21 24.87
C ASP A 167 -11.74 16.26 25.58
N ALA A 168 -10.73 15.76 24.86
CA ALA A 168 -9.65 14.98 25.44
C ALA A 168 -8.46 15.88 25.87
N ALA A 169 -8.27 17.03 25.23
CA ALA A 169 -7.20 17.97 25.54
C ALA A 169 -7.36 18.58 26.94
N GLU A 170 -8.59 18.72 27.44
CA GLU A 170 -8.91 19.19 28.80
C GLU A 170 -8.26 18.35 29.91
N PHE A 171 -7.88 17.10 29.62
CA PHE A 171 -7.21 16.23 30.59
C PHE A 171 -5.71 16.52 30.75
N GLY A 172 -5.15 17.47 30.00
CA GLY A 172 -3.75 17.90 30.16
C GLY A 172 -2.73 16.79 29.86
N LEU A 173 -3.05 15.89 28.93
CA LEU A 173 -2.25 14.71 28.65
C LEU A 173 -0.97 15.05 27.87
N ASP A 174 0.18 14.68 28.42
CA ASP A 174 1.46 14.78 27.73
C ASP A 174 1.80 13.50 26.94
N ARG A 175 2.34 13.68 25.73
CA ARG A 175 2.66 12.56 24.83
C ARG A 175 3.80 11.70 25.38
N ALA A 176 4.82 12.29 25.99
CA ALA A 176 5.96 11.54 26.52
C ALA A 176 5.55 10.73 27.75
N GLU A 177 4.71 11.29 28.61
CA GLU A 177 4.13 10.58 29.76
C GLU A 177 3.26 9.40 29.32
N LEU A 178 2.30 9.63 28.40
CA LEU A 178 1.47 8.56 27.85
C LEU A 178 2.30 7.44 27.23
N ARG A 179 3.40 7.80 26.56
CA ARG A 179 4.31 6.83 25.95
C ARG A 179 5.03 5.99 27.01
N ALA A 180 5.52 6.60 28.08
CA ALA A 180 6.18 5.86 29.17
C ALA A 180 5.22 4.84 29.80
N ILE A 181 3.97 5.26 30.06
CA ILE A 181 2.91 4.38 30.59
C ILE A 181 2.65 3.20 29.64
N LEU A 182 2.57 3.45 28.34
CA LEU A 182 2.34 2.40 27.33
C LEU A 182 3.52 1.44 27.17
N GLU A 183 4.75 1.94 27.26
CA GLU A 183 5.96 1.13 27.22
C GLU A 183 6.05 0.20 28.44
N GLU A 184 5.70 0.69 29.62
CA GLU A 184 5.65 -0.10 30.86
C GLU A 184 4.54 -1.16 30.84
N ALA A 185 3.35 -0.80 30.37
CA ALA A 185 2.20 -1.72 30.31
C ALA A 185 2.38 -2.85 29.28
N GLY A 186 3.11 -2.57 28.20
CA GLY A 186 3.42 -3.53 27.15
C GLY A 186 2.23 -3.82 26.20
N PRO A 187 2.47 -4.57 25.11
CA PRO A 187 1.52 -4.73 23.99
C PRO A 187 0.28 -5.57 24.33
N SER A 188 0.29 -6.29 25.44
CA SER A 188 -0.81 -7.13 25.90
C SER A 188 -1.79 -6.40 26.83
N ALA A 189 -1.44 -5.19 27.29
CA ALA A 189 -2.30 -4.42 28.16
C ALA A 189 -3.57 -3.97 27.43
N SER A 190 -4.71 -4.12 28.09
CA SER A 190 -6.02 -3.65 27.61
C SER A 190 -6.45 -2.34 28.28
N GLU A 191 -5.88 -2.02 29.45
CA GLU A 191 -6.18 -0.83 30.24
C GLU A 191 -4.90 -0.32 30.93
N VAL A 192 -4.79 1.01 31.07
CA VAL A 192 -3.70 1.68 31.79
C VAL A 192 -4.23 2.82 32.64
N ALA A 193 -3.61 3.05 33.80
CA ALA A 193 -3.88 4.22 34.61
C ALA A 193 -3.12 5.42 34.03
N LEU A 194 -3.80 6.57 33.90
CA LEU A 194 -3.20 7.82 33.42
C LEU A 194 -2.86 8.79 34.56
N GLY A 195 -3.17 8.44 35.81
CA GLY A 195 -3.09 9.34 36.96
C GLY A 195 -4.36 10.17 37.16
N GLN A 196 -4.45 10.89 38.29
CA GLN A 196 -5.58 11.78 38.63
C GLN A 196 -6.98 11.13 38.57
N GLY A 197 -7.07 9.81 38.81
CA GLY A 197 -8.33 9.07 38.69
C GLY A 197 -8.81 8.88 37.25
N LEU A 198 -7.91 9.00 36.28
CA LEU A 198 -8.15 8.67 34.88
C LEU A 198 -7.53 7.31 34.54
N TYR A 199 -8.21 6.57 33.68
CA TYR A 199 -7.68 5.38 33.04
C TYR A 199 -8.06 5.39 31.56
N ALA A 200 -7.26 4.70 30.75
CA ALA A 200 -7.52 4.53 29.33
C ALA A 200 -7.65 3.07 28.96
N ARG A 201 -8.65 2.75 28.13
CA ARG A 201 -8.69 1.49 27.39
C ARG A 201 -7.82 1.59 26.15
N LEU A 202 -7.00 0.57 25.95
CA LEU A 202 -6.04 0.49 24.86
C LEU A 202 -6.59 -0.31 23.67
N TYR A 203 -6.45 0.27 22.49
CA TYR A 203 -6.79 -0.40 21.23
C TYR A 203 -5.63 -0.20 20.23
N PRO A 204 -4.71 -1.18 20.12
CA PRO A 204 -3.63 -1.12 19.14
C PRO A 204 -4.18 -1.02 17.72
N VAL A 205 -3.63 -0.11 16.92
CA VAL A 205 -4.00 0.07 15.50
C VAL A 205 -3.57 -1.15 14.68
N ALA A 206 -2.46 -1.79 15.07
CA ALA A 206 -2.01 -3.07 14.55
C ALA A 206 -1.87 -4.09 15.71
N PRO A 207 -2.29 -5.36 15.52
CA PRO A 207 -2.17 -6.38 16.57
C PRO A 207 -0.72 -6.54 17.06
N GLY A 208 -0.54 -6.52 18.39
CA GLY A 208 0.75 -6.79 19.03
C GLY A 208 1.83 -5.71 18.85
N ARG A 209 1.49 -4.54 18.30
CA ARG A 209 2.44 -3.43 18.10
C ARG A 209 1.85 -2.10 18.55
N LEU A 210 2.33 -1.59 19.68
CA LEU A 210 1.99 -0.24 20.15
C LEU A 210 2.72 0.85 19.35
N ASP A 211 3.88 0.52 18.78
CA ASP A 211 4.69 1.44 17.97
C ASP A 211 4.03 1.87 16.66
N ASP A 212 3.13 1.03 16.13
CA ASP A 212 2.38 1.31 14.90
C ASP A 212 1.17 2.23 15.15
N GLY A 213 0.93 2.61 16.41
CA GLY A 213 -0.14 3.47 16.87
C GLY A 213 -1.08 2.74 17.84
N VAL A 214 -1.55 3.45 18.86
CA VAL A 214 -2.57 2.99 19.80
C VAL A 214 -3.65 4.05 19.97
N VAL A 215 -4.90 3.60 20.03
CA VAL A 215 -6.04 4.43 20.41
C VAL A 215 -6.32 4.23 21.89
N LEU A 216 -6.39 5.33 22.63
CA LEU A 216 -6.75 5.43 24.03
C LEU A 216 -8.18 5.96 24.13
N VAL A 217 -9.05 5.24 24.82
CA VAL A 217 -10.37 5.74 25.19
C VAL A 217 -10.35 6.09 26.67
N ILE A 218 -10.41 7.38 26.98
CA ILE A 218 -10.22 7.91 28.33
C ILE A 218 -11.52 7.78 29.13
N ARG A 219 -11.40 7.39 30.40
CA ARG A 219 -12.48 7.29 31.36
C ARG A 219 -12.05 7.79 32.73
N ARG A 220 -13.01 8.30 33.52
CA ARG A 220 -12.83 8.62 34.94
C ARG A 220 -13.12 7.36 35.78
N GLY A 221 -12.25 7.05 36.73
CA GLY A 221 -12.36 5.91 37.66
C GLY A 221 -11.02 5.22 37.97
N LEU A 222 -11.06 4.16 38.79
CA LEU A 222 -9.91 3.28 39.06
C LEU A 222 -9.89 2.10 38.07
N PRO A 223 -8.71 1.62 37.64
CA PRO A 223 -8.60 0.37 36.89
C PRO A 223 -9.18 -0.78 37.72
N GLY A 224 -10.13 -1.55 37.16
CA GLY A 224 -10.65 -2.77 37.81
C GLY A 224 -11.99 -2.67 38.55
N GLY A 225 -12.80 -1.62 38.33
CA GLY A 225 -14.22 -1.64 38.74
C GLY A 225 -15.04 -2.60 37.86
N GLN A 226 -15.31 -3.82 38.35
CA GLN A 226 -16.12 -4.81 37.63
C GLN A 226 -17.52 -4.28 37.30
N ALA A 227 -17.79 -4.16 36.00
CA ALA A 227 -18.95 -4.83 35.43
C ALA A 227 -18.51 -5.48 34.12
N ALA A 228 -18.55 -6.81 34.12
CA ALA A 228 -18.35 -7.65 32.96
C ALA A 228 -19.26 -7.20 31.82
N SER A 229 -18.66 -6.51 30.86
CA SER A 229 -18.98 -6.70 29.46
C SER A 229 -17.63 -6.82 28.79
N HIS A 230 -17.38 -7.99 28.20
CA HIS A 230 -16.64 -8.04 26.95
C HIS A 230 -17.30 -7.00 26.04
N ALA A 231 -16.88 -5.74 26.17
CA ALA A 231 -17.10 -4.75 25.15
C ALA A 231 -16.21 -5.26 24.01
N ALA A 232 -16.78 -6.20 23.26
CA ALA A 232 -16.37 -6.54 21.92
C ALA A 232 -15.89 -5.23 21.30
N ARG A 233 -14.73 -5.26 20.64
CA ARG A 233 -14.28 -4.22 19.70
C ARG A 233 -15.54 -3.50 19.21
N PRO A 234 -15.72 -2.19 19.42
CA PRO A 234 -16.96 -1.53 19.02
C PRO A 234 -17.22 -2.02 17.61
N ARG A 235 -18.31 -2.81 17.44
CA ARG A 235 -18.64 -3.39 16.14
C ARG A 235 -18.73 -2.17 15.27
N CYS A 236 -17.70 -1.94 14.46
CA CYS A 236 -17.55 -0.73 13.68
C CYS A 236 -18.89 -0.59 12.99
N ARG A 237 -19.68 0.41 13.41
CA ARG A 237 -21.05 0.53 12.90
C ARG A 237 -20.83 0.84 11.43
N LEU A 238 -21.01 -0.19 10.61
CA LEU A 238 -20.68 -0.18 9.20
C LEU A 238 -21.14 1.16 8.63
N GLY A 239 -20.23 1.86 7.96
CA GLY A 239 -20.57 3.08 7.25
C GLY A 239 -21.69 2.81 6.24
N PRO A 240 -22.42 3.82 5.76
CA PRO A 240 -23.53 3.63 4.82
C PRO A 240 -23.15 2.76 3.60
N LEU A 241 -21.95 2.95 3.08
CA LEU A 241 -21.40 2.17 1.97
C LEU A 241 -21.08 0.72 2.34
N GLU A 242 -20.49 0.50 3.53
CA GLU A 242 -20.19 -0.83 4.04
C GLU A 242 -21.46 -1.63 4.35
N ARG A 243 -22.55 -0.96 4.76
CA ARG A 243 -23.88 -1.60 4.93
C ARG A 243 -24.48 -2.04 3.60
N ALA A 244 -24.35 -1.20 2.57
CA ALA A 244 -24.80 -1.55 1.23
C ALA A 244 -24.00 -2.75 0.69
N GLU A 245 -22.69 -2.73 0.86
CA GLU A 245 -21.81 -3.84 0.47
C GLU A 245 -22.14 -5.13 1.24
N LEU A 246 -22.31 -5.05 2.57
CA LEU A 246 -22.70 -6.19 3.39
C LEU A 246 -24.03 -6.80 2.94
N LYS A 247 -25.03 -5.95 2.64
CA LYS A 247 -26.35 -6.39 2.19
C LYS A 247 -26.26 -7.21 0.90
N VAL A 248 -25.45 -6.75 -0.05
CA VAL A 248 -25.20 -7.45 -1.33
C VAL A 248 -24.48 -8.78 -1.10
N ILE A 249 -23.45 -8.81 -0.25
CA ILE A 249 -22.70 -10.04 0.05
C ILE A 249 -23.60 -11.10 0.72
N ILE A 250 -24.42 -10.70 1.69
CA ILE A 250 -25.35 -11.61 2.38
C ILE A 250 -26.39 -12.15 1.41
N GLN A 251 -26.96 -11.29 0.57
CA GLN A 251 -27.95 -11.69 -0.43
C GLN A 251 -27.36 -12.73 -1.40
N VAL A 252 -26.20 -12.46 -1.98
CA VAL A 252 -25.57 -13.38 -2.92
C VAL A 252 -25.16 -14.69 -2.26
N LEU A 253 -24.70 -14.65 -1.00
CA LEU A 253 -24.40 -15.88 -0.25
C LEU A 253 -25.65 -16.72 0.01
N ALA A 254 -26.79 -16.11 0.29
CA ALA A 254 -28.06 -16.81 0.46
C ALA A 254 -28.53 -17.45 -0.86
N GLU A 255 -28.43 -16.72 -1.97
CA GLU A 255 -28.77 -17.22 -3.32
C GLU A 255 -27.85 -18.37 -3.76
N CYS A 256 -26.59 -18.37 -3.32
CA CYS A 256 -25.62 -19.44 -3.59
C CYS A 256 -25.62 -20.55 -2.52
N GLY A 257 -26.61 -20.59 -1.61
CA GLY A 257 -26.71 -21.63 -0.57
C GLY A 257 -25.49 -21.70 0.36
N GLY A 258 -24.78 -20.58 0.56
CA GLY A 258 -23.57 -20.52 1.37
C GLY A 258 -22.27 -20.88 0.64
N ASN A 259 -22.33 -21.23 -0.66
CA ASN A 259 -21.16 -21.54 -1.47
C ASN A 259 -20.32 -20.27 -1.74
N LYS A 260 -19.22 -20.12 -0.99
CA LYS A 260 -18.37 -18.92 -1.00
C LYS A 260 -17.62 -18.73 -2.32
N SER A 261 -17.27 -19.82 -3.02
CA SER A 261 -16.56 -19.73 -4.31
C SER A 261 -17.48 -19.21 -5.40
N GLU A 262 -18.73 -19.67 -5.41
CA GLU A 262 -19.75 -19.25 -6.36
C GLU A 262 -20.24 -17.81 -6.08
N ALA A 263 -20.39 -17.46 -4.80
CA ALA A 263 -20.69 -16.10 -4.40
C ALA A 263 -19.58 -15.11 -4.82
N ALA A 264 -18.30 -15.49 -4.74
CA ALA A 264 -17.20 -14.65 -5.20
C ALA A 264 -17.24 -14.41 -6.71
N ALA A 265 -17.51 -15.46 -7.50
CA ALA A 265 -17.65 -15.35 -8.95
C ALA A 265 -18.83 -14.44 -9.33
N ARG A 266 -19.97 -14.57 -8.66
CA ARG A 266 -21.19 -13.79 -8.91
C ARG A 266 -21.05 -12.32 -8.50
N LEU A 267 -20.25 -12.04 -7.47
CA LEU A 267 -19.89 -10.68 -7.04
C LEU A 267 -18.77 -10.04 -7.90
N GLY A 268 -18.17 -10.78 -8.84
CA GLY A 268 -17.08 -10.28 -9.68
C GLY A 268 -15.79 -9.96 -8.90
N ILE A 269 -15.58 -10.59 -7.74
CA ILE A 269 -14.40 -10.37 -6.89
C ILE A 269 -13.60 -11.67 -6.69
N SER A 270 -12.32 -11.54 -6.38
CA SER A 270 -11.51 -12.72 -6.04
C SER A 270 -12.04 -13.39 -4.76
N ARG A 271 -11.85 -14.71 -4.65
CA ARG A 271 -12.17 -15.47 -3.42
C ARG A 271 -11.48 -14.87 -2.21
N GLY A 272 -10.21 -14.49 -2.33
CA GLY A 272 -9.43 -13.87 -1.26
C GLY A 272 -10.05 -12.56 -0.76
N THR A 273 -10.54 -11.73 -1.69
CA THR A 273 -11.26 -10.48 -1.38
C THR A 273 -12.56 -10.75 -0.65
N LEU A 274 -13.34 -11.74 -1.08
CA LEU A 274 -14.56 -12.14 -0.38
C LEU A 274 -14.25 -12.61 1.06
N TYR A 275 -13.24 -13.46 1.25
CA TYR A 275 -12.82 -13.90 2.58
C TYR A 275 -12.32 -12.75 3.46
N GLN A 276 -11.64 -11.76 2.89
CA GLN A 276 -11.21 -10.57 3.61
C GLN A 276 -12.42 -9.72 4.06
N ARG A 277 -13.42 -9.55 3.19
CA ARG A 277 -14.68 -8.84 3.51
C ARG A 277 -15.50 -9.59 4.55
N LEU A 278 -15.62 -10.91 4.46
CA LEU A 278 -16.33 -11.73 5.46
C LEU A 278 -15.69 -11.65 6.84
N ARG A 279 -14.34 -11.67 6.92
CA ARG A 279 -13.61 -11.44 8.17
C ARG A 279 -13.81 -10.03 8.71
N ARG A 280 -13.77 -9.02 7.83
CA ARG A 280 -14.05 -7.62 8.17
C ARG A 280 -15.45 -7.43 8.75
N TYR A 281 -16.46 -8.16 8.24
CA TYR A 281 -17.86 -8.08 8.67
C TYR A 281 -18.29 -9.12 9.70
N HIS A 282 -17.37 -9.99 10.12
CA HIS A 282 -17.59 -11.03 11.14
C HIS A 282 -18.71 -12.02 10.77
N LEU A 283 -18.77 -12.39 9.49
CA LEU A 283 -19.70 -13.38 8.91
C LEU A 283 -19.10 -14.78 8.76
N ALA A 284 -17.80 -14.96 9.07
CA ALA A 284 -17.06 -16.20 9.01
C ALA A 284 -15.86 -16.19 9.95
#